data_AF-A0A6J1T3M4-F1
#
_entry.id   AF-A0A6J1T3M4-F1
#
_cell.length_a   1.000
_cell.length_b   1.000
_cell.length_c   1.000
_cell.angle_alpha   90.00
_cell.angle_beta   90.00
_cell.angle_gamma   90.00
#
_symmetry.space_group_name_H-M   'P 1'
#
loop_
_entity.id
_entity.type
_entity.pdbx_description
1 polymer ?
#
loop_
_entity_poly.entity_id
_entity_poly.type
_entity_poly.pdbx_seq_one_letter_code
_entity_poly.pdbx_strand_id
1 'polypeptide(L)'
;MTTLRPFTCMDLLKFNNVNLDPLTETFGLAFYMQYLAHWPEHFQVAESPSGEIMGYIMGKAEGLGENWHGHVTALTVSPDYRRLGMAATLMSWLEEASEKKQAYFVDLFVRVSNKVAIQMYKQLGYIIYRTVLEYYSGDPDEDAYDMRKACSRDVNKQSVIPLIHPVRPEDVD
;
A
#
# COMPACT_ATOMS: atom_id res chain seq x y z
N MET A 1 5.38 -5.71 23.50
CA MET A 1 4.22 -5.40 22.64
C MET A 1 4.73 -4.72 21.38
N THR A 2 4.16 -5.00 20.21
CA THR A 2 4.50 -4.30 18.96
C THR A 2 4.10 -2.84 19.06
N THR A 3 4.97 -1.94 18.60
CA THR A 3 4.72 -0.49 18.60
C THR A 3 4.62 0.01 17.17
N LEU A 4 3.55 0.73 16.85
CA LEU A 4 3.47 1.51 15.62
C LEU A 4 4.06 2.89 15.87
N ARG A 5 4.92 3.36 14.98
CA ARG A 5 5.45 4.72 15.03
C ARG A 5 5.75 5.25 13.62
N PRO A 6 5.81 6.59 13.46
CA PRO A 6 6.24 7.18 12.21
C PRO A 6 7.57 6.61 11.73
N PHE A 7 7.66 6.40 10.42
CA PHE A 7 8.91 6.02 9.78
C PHE A 7 9.92 7.17 9.87
N THR A 8 11.20 6.85 10.04
CA THR A 8 12.28 7.84 10.08
C THR A 8 13.37 7.51 9.08
N CYS A 9 14.16 8.50 8.67
CA CYS A 9 15.30 8.28 7.77
C CYS A 9 16.26 7.18 8.25
N MET A 10 16.43 7.05 9.57
CA MET A 10 17.34 6.07 10.18
C MET A 10 16.82 4.63 10.04
N ASP A 11 15.52 4.43 9.82
CA ASP A 11 14.95 3.10 9.62
C ASP A 11 15.40 2.46 8.29
N LEU A 12 15.77 3.26 7.28
CA LEU A 12 16.35 2.77 6.02
C LEU A 12 17.74 2.17 6.19
N LEU A 13 18.45 2.56 7.26
CA LEU A 13 19.79 2.05 7.58
C LEU A 13 19.73 0.80 8.45
N LYS A 14 18.55 0.42 8.96
CA LYS A 14 18.39 -0.81 9.73
C LYS A 14 18.30 -2.00 8.78
N PHE A 15 19.26 -2.91 8.87
CA PHE A 15 19.16 -4.20 8.18
C PHE A 15 17.91 -4.92 8.68
N ASN A 16 17.00 -5.28 7.77
CA ASN A 16 15.81 -6.04 8.12
C ASN A 16 15.46 -7.00 6.98
N ASN A 17 14.81 -8.10 7.34
CA ASN A 17 14.32 -9.09 6.37
C ASN A 17 13.08 -8.60 5.61
N VAL A 18 12.57 -7.40 5.92
CA VAL A 18 11.33 -6.87 5.34
C VAL A 18 11.53 -6.57 3.86
N ASN A 19 12.63 -5.93 3.47
CA ASN A 19 12.94 -5.67 2.06
C ASN A 19 13.61 -6.85 1.32
N LEU A 20 13.91 -7.95 2.02
CA LEU A 20 14.42 -9.19 1.39
C LEU A 20 13.30 -10.13 0.93
N ASP A 21 12.04 -9.82 1.27
CA ASP A 21 10.88 -10.54 0.79
C ASP A 21 10.74 -10.38 -0.74
N PRO A 22 10.69 -11.47 -1.53
CA PRO A 22 10.63 -11.41 -2.99
C PRO A 22 9.45 -10.61 -3.57
N LEU A 23 8.38 -10.44 -2.79
CA LEU A 23 7.18 -9.70 -3.19
C LEU A 23 7.19 -8.23 -2.71
N THR A 24 8.26 -7.82 -2.03
CA THR A 24 8.45 -6.43 -1.58
C THR A 24 9.32 -5.68 -2.58
N GLU A 25 8.72 -4.69 -3.23
CA GLU A 25 9.45 -3.78 -4.12
C GLU A 25 10.39 -2.89 -3.28
N THR A 26 11.67 -2.87 -3.63
CA THR A 26 12.69 -2.06 -2.94
C THR A 26 13.08 -0.86 -3.79
N PHE A 27 12.75 0.34 -3.31
CA PHE A 27 13.02 1.59 -4.02
C PHE A 27 14.40 2.19 -3.68
N GLY A 28 14.85 3.14 -4.49
CA GLY A 28 16.04 3.94 -4.18
C GLY A 28 15.81 4.89 -3.00
N LEU A 29 16.90 5.29 -2.32
CA LEU A 29 16.84 6.18 -1.14
C LEU A 29 16.06 7.48 -1.39
N ALA A 30 16.24 8.09 -2.56
CA ALA A 30 15.55 9.33 -2.93
C ALA A 30 14.03 9.19 -2.93
N PHE A 31 13.50 8.02 -3.32
CA PHE A 31 12.07 7.75 -3.35
C PHE A 31 11.50 7.71 -1.93
N TYR A 32 12.10 6.95 -1.01
CA TYR A 32 11.70 6.94 0.39
C TYR A 32 11.75 8.33 1.04
N MET A 33 12.80 9.11 0.76
CA MET A 33 12.97 10.47 1.29
C MET A 33 11.88 11.42 0.76
N GLN A 34 11.50 11.29 -0.52
CA GLN A 34 10.41 12.07 -1.08
C GLN A 34 9.10 11.79 -0.35
N TYR A 35 8.78 10.52 -0.09
CA TYR A 35 7.57 10.15 0.64
C TYR A 35 7.56 10.68 2.06
N LEU A 36 8.69 10.55 2.76
CA LEU A 36 8.82 11.06 4.12
C LEU A 36 8.67 12.58 4.20
N ALA A 37 9.13 13.31 3.17
CA ALA A 37 9.03 14.77 3.12
C ALA A 37 7.61 15.27 2.79
N HIS A 38 6.87 14.57 1.93
CA HIS A 38 5.56 15.03 1.43
C HIS A 38 4.36 14.43 2.18
N TRP A 39 4.48 13.18 2.66
CA TRP A 39 3.39 12.43 3.29
C TRP A 39 3.85 11.65 4.53
N PRO A 40 4.50 12.29 5.52
CA PRO A 40 4.98 11.61 6.73
C PRO A 40 3.87 10.89 7.50
N GLU A 41 2.62 11.38 7.43
CA GLU A 41 1.46 10.77 8.06
C GLU A 41 0.99 9.46 7.40
N HIS A 42 1.39 9.20 6.15
CA HIS A 42 1.13 7.97 5.40
C HIS A 42 2.31 6.97 5.47
N PHE A 43 3.33 7.24 6.30
CA PHE A 43 4.51 6.39 6.43
C PHE A 43 4.72 5.93 7.88
N GLN A 44 4.45 4.65 8.14
CA GLN A 44 4.55 4.05 9.47
C GLN A 44 5.36 2.76 9.45
N VAL A 45 5.98 2.46 10.59
CA VAL A 45 6.68 1.21 10.84
C VAL A 45 6.09 0.48 12.06
N ALA A 46 6.01 -0.84 11.97
CA ALA A 46 5.74 -1.72 13.10
C ALA A 46 7.08 -2.22 13.66
N GLU A 47 7.37 -1.88 14.90
CA GLU A 47 8.61 -2.22 15.59
C GLU A 47 8.34 -3.23 16.72
N SER A 48 9.21 -4.23 16.81
CA SER A 48 9.18 -5.23 17.87
C SER A 48 9.71 -4.65 19.19
N PRO A 49 9.48 -5.34 20.33
CA PRO A 49 10.07 -4.92 21.61
C PRO A 49 11.61 -4.88 21.62
N SER A 50 12.26 -5.66 20.75
CA SER A 50 13.72 -5.69 20.56
C SER A 50 14.24 -4.54 19.68
N GLY A 51 13.36 -3.71 19.11
CA GLY A 51 13.74 -2.63 18.19
C GLY A 51 13.90 -3.07 16.72
N GLU A 52 13.59 -4.33 16.41
CA GLU A 52 13.60 -4.85 15.05
C GLU A 52 12.35 -4.42 14.29
N ILE A 53 12.53 -3.99 13.05
CA ILE A 53 11.43 -3.64 12.15
C ILE A 53 10.72 -4.93 11.72
N MET A 54 9.46 -5.05 12.12
CA MET A 54 8.61 -6.19 11.78
C MET A 54 7.90 -6.00 10.44
N GLY A 55 7.65 -4.75 10.03
CA GLY A 55 6.99 -4.39 8.78
C GLY A 55 6.79 -2.88 8.68
N TYR A 56 6.43 -2.37 7.51
CA TYR A 56 6.08 -0.96 7.31
C TYR A 56 4.99 -0.80 6.26
N ILE A 57 4.37 0.37 6.29
CA ILE A 57 3.48 0.84 5.23
C ILE A 57 3.93 2.22 4.78
N MET A 58 3.95 2.41 3.48
CA MET A 58 4.30 3.66 2.81
C MET A 58 3.20 3.97 1.81
N GLY A 59 2.68 5.19 1.88
CA GLY A 59 1.72 5.67 0.91
C GLY A 59 1.77 7.18 0.73
N LYS A 60 0.89 7.67 -0.12
CA LYS A 60 0.76 9.08 -0.48
C LYS A 60 -0.72 9.44 -0.58
N ALA A 61 -1.00 10.74 -0.63
CA ALA A 61 -2.32 11.25 -1.02
C ALA A 61 -2.17 12.03 -2.33
N GLU A 62 -2.99 11.69 -3.32
CA GLU A 62 -2.87 12.20 -4.68
C GLU A 62 -4.22 12.30 -5.41
N GLY A 63 -4.16 12.74 -6.67
CA GLY A 63 -5.33 12.97 -7.52
C GLY A 63 -5.96 14.35 -7.34
N LEU A 64 -7.09 14.58 -8.01
CA LEU A 64 -7.84 15.84 -7.99
C LEU A 64 -9.35 15.54 -8.06
N GLY A 65 -10.17 16.41 -7.49
CA GLY A 65 -11.63 16.26 -7.53
C GLY A 65 -12.10 14.95 -6.89
N GLU A 66 -12.93 14.19 -7.59
CA GLU A 66 -13.43 12.86 -7.15
C GLU A 66 -12.36 11.77 -7.19
N ASN A 67 -11.22 12.02 -7.86
CA ASN A 67 -10.05 11.17 -7.83
C ASN A 67 -9.08 11.52 -6.68
N TRP A 68 -9.42 12.42 -5.75
CA TRP A 68 -8.58 12.65 -4.58
C TRP A 68 -8.59 11.42 -3.65
N HIS A 69 -7.48 10.71 -3.53
CA HIS A 69 -7.40 9.41 -2.86
C HIS A 69 -6.09 9.19 -2.11
N GLY A 70 -6.08 8.19 -1.22
CA GLY A 70 -4.85 7.65 -0.63
C GLY A 70 -4.33 6.48 -1.47
N HIS A 71 -3.03 6.41 -1.70
CA HIS A 71 -2.41 5.34 -2.46
C HIS A 71 -1.41 4.58 -1.59
N VAL A 72 -1.55 3.25 -1.49
CA VAL A 72 -0.57 2.38 -0.83
C VAL A 72 0.53 2.03 -1.82
N THR A 73 1.70 2.62 -1.62
CA THR A 73 2.87 2.38 -2.46
C THR A 73 3.61 1.10 -2.06
N ALA A 74 3.72 0.85 -0.76
CA ALA A 74 4.30 -0.38 -0.25
C ALA A 74 3.66 -0.77 1.08
N LEU A 75 3.33 -2.05 1.20
CA LEU A 75 2.97 -2.68 2.46
C LEU A 75 3.73 -3.99 2.55
N THR A 76 4.51 -4.13 3.60
CA THR A 76 5.33 -5.33 3.79
C THR A 76 5.46 -5.69 5.26
N VAL A 77 5.48 -6.98 5.51
CA VAL A 77 5.63 -7.59 6.83
C VAL A 77 6.62 -8.73 6.69
N SER A 78 7.69 -8.68 7.50
CA SER A 78 8.70 -9.71 7.54
C SER A 78 8.04 -11.09 7.72
N PRO A 79 8.49 -12.13 6.99
CA PRO A 79 7.94 -13.47 7.06
C PRO A 79 7.78 -14.00 8.50
N ASP A 80 8.72 -13.67 9.38
CA ASP A 80 8.74 -14.09 10.79
C ASP A 80 7.59 -13.52 11.61
N TYR A 81 6.96 -12.44 11.14
CA TYR A 81 5.90 -11.70 11.84
C TYR A 81 4.57 -11.70 11.07
N ARG A 82 4.41 -12.54 10.05
CA ARG A 82 3.16 -12.69 9.30
C ARG A 82 2.10 -13.45 10.11
N ARG A 83 0.84 -13.33 9.68
CA ARG A 83 -0.35 -13.93 10.33
C ARG A 83 -0.61 -13.48 11.78
N LEU A 84 -0.01 -12.37 12.18
CA LEU A 84 -0.27 -11.68 13.46
C LEU A 84 -1.20 -10.47 13.31
N GLY A 85 -1.85 -10.30 12.16
CA GLY A 85 -2.73 -9.17 11.87
C GLY A 85 -2.01 -7.85 11.56
N MET A 86 -0.68 -7.81 11.55
CA MET A 86 0.08 -6.55 11.39
C MET A 86 -0.21 -5.80 10.10
N ALA A 87 -0.34 -6.50 8.97
CA ALA A 87 -0.64 -5.87 7.69
C ALA A 87 -2.01 -5.16 7.72
N ALA A 88 -3.01 -5.79 8.35
CA ALA A 88 -4.32 -5.18 8.57
C ALA A 88 -4.25 -3.95 9.49
N THR A 89 -3.43 -4.01 10.54
CA THR A 89 -3.19 -2.88 11.44
C THR A 89 -2.54 -1.70 10.71
N LEU A 90 -1.50 -1.96 9.92
CA LEU A 90 -0.82 -0.93 9.13
C LEU A 90 -1.75 -0.32 8.07
N MET A 91 -2.55 -1.14 7.38
CA MET A 91 -3.58 -0.67 6.45
C MET A 91 -4.60 0.23 7.13
N SER A 92 -5.11 -0.18 8.30
CA SER A 92 -6.09 0.62 9.05
C SER A 92 -5.55 2.01 9.39
N TRP A 93 -4.26 2.13 9.70
CA TRP A 93 -3.62 3.42 9.92
C TRP A 93 -3.62 4.30 8.67
N LEU A 94 -3.22 3.75 7.52
CA LEU A 94 -3.20 4.51 6.26
C LEU A 94 -4.61 4.89 5.81
N GLU A 95 -5.59 4.00 5.99
CA GLU A 95 -7.00 4.30 5.74
C GLU A 95 -7.48 5.46 6.61
N GLU A 96 -7.16 5.46 7.91
CA GLU A 96 -7.51 6.56 8.82
C GLU A 96 -6.83 7.88 8.42
N ALA A 97 -5.56 7.84 8.00
CA ALA A 97 -4.86 9.01 7.49
C ALA A 97 -5.53 9.56 6.21
N SER A 98 -6.01 8.66 5.34
CA SER A 98 -6.72 9.02 4.10
C SER A 98 -8.10 9.62 4.40
N GLU A 99 -8.83 9.09 5.38
CA GLU A 99 -10.10 9.65 5.87
C GLU A 99 -9.91 11.07 6.42
N LYS A 100 -8.84 11.29 7.21
CA LYS A 100 -8.48 12.62 7.72
C LYS A 100 -8.18 13.61 6.60
N LYS A 101 -7.66 13.14 5.47
CA LYS A 101 -7.45 13.94 4.25
C LYS A 101 -8.69 14.06 3.36
N GLN A 102 -9.83 13.54 3.79
CA GLN A 102 -11.07 13.56 3.03
C GLN A 102 -10.88 12.92 1.64
N ALA A 103 -10.13 11.83 1.56
CA ALA A 103 -10.01 11.01 0.37
C ALA A 103 -11.37 10.39 -0.02
N TYR A 104 -11.61 10.16 -1.31
CA TYR A 104 -12.77 9.42 -1.79
C TYR A 104 -12.58 7.91 -1.64
N PHE A 105 -11.35 7.44 -1.79
CA PHE A 105 -10.99 6.03 -1.67
C PHE A 105 -9.53 5.86 -1.28
N VAL A 106 -9.16 4.61 -0.99
CA VAL A 106 -7.77 4.16 -0.96
C VAL A 106 -7.56 3.11 -2.03
N ASP A 107 -6.47 3.20 -2.78
CA ASP A 107 -6.09 2.20 -3.77
C ASP A 107 -4.68 1.64 -3.56
N LEU A 108 -4.38 0.59 -4.34
CA LEU A 108 -3.09 -0.09 -4.37
C LEU A 108 -2.97 -0.97 -5.61
N PHE A 109 -1.73 -1.25 -6.01
CA PHE A 109 -1.42 -2.27 -7.00
C PHE A 109 -0.92 -3.55 -6.33
N VAL A 110 -1.39 -4.70 -6.82
CA VAL A 110 -0.92 -6.00 -6.36
C VAL A 110 -0.72 -6.96 -7.54
N ARG A 111 0.42 -7.65 -7.55
CA ARG A 111 0.74 -8.73 -8.49
C ARG A 111 -0.40 -9.75 -8.55
N VAL A 112 -0.87 -10.10 -9.76
CA VAL A 112 -1.99 -11.06 -9.92
C VAL A 112 -1.66 -12.44 -9.35
N SER A 113 -0.39 -12.83 -9.27
CA SER A 113 0.08 -14.08 -8.64
C SER A 113 0.02 -14.05 -7.11
N ASN A 114 0.01 -12.88 -6.47
CA ASN A 114 0.05 -12.75 -5.01
C ASN A 114 -1.33 -12.99 -4.36
N LYS A 115 -1.79 -14.25 -4.41
CA LYS A 115 -3.10 -14.66 -3.90
C LYS A 115 -3.28 -14.39 -2.40
N VAL A 116 -2.19 -14.41 -1.63
CA VAL A 116 -2.22 -14.14 -0.19
C VAL A 116 -2.58 -12.68 0.09
N ALA A 117 -1.90 -11.73 -0.57
CA ALA A 117 -2.20 -10.31 -0.41
C ALA A 117 -3.58 -9.96 -0.97
N ILE A 118 -3.95 -10.50 -2.13
CA ILE A 118 -5.29 -10.27 -2.73
C ILE A 118 -6.39 -10.72 -1.77
N GLN A 119 -6.26 -11.90 -1.16
CA GLN A 119 -7.25 -12.40 -0.21
C GLN A 119 -7.33 -11.54 1.05
N MET A 120 -6.18 -11.08 1.56
CA MET A 120 -6.13 -10.15 2.69
C MET A 120 -6.84 -8.83 2.36
N TYR A 121 -6.55 -8.20 1.22
CA TYR A 121 -7.20 -6.96 0.81
C TYR A 121 -8.72 -7.13 0.63
N LYS A 122 -9.16 -8.24 0.04
CA LYS A 122 -10.60 -8.56 -0.02
C LYS A 122 -11.25 -8.65 1.36
N GLN A 123 -10.58 -9.26 2.34
CA GLN A 123 -11.07 -9.31 3.73
C GLN A 123 -11.12 -7.93 4.39
N LEU A 124 -10.24 -7.00 3.99
CA LEU A 124 -10.27 -5.60 4.44
C LEU A 124 -11.32 -4.74 3.72
N GLY A 125 -12.06 -5.31 2.75
CA GLY A 125 -13.12 -4.63 2.01
C GLY A 125 -12.69 -4.01 0.69
N TYR A 126 -11.49 -4.29 0.21
CA TYR A 126 -11.05 -3.86 -1.12
C TYR A 126 -11.68 -4.73 -2.21
N ILE A 127 -12.00 -4.10 -3.33
CA ILE A 127 -12.49 -4.75 -4.55
C ILE A 127 -11.46 -4.58 -5.67
N ILE A 128 -11.45 -5.51 -6.63
CA ILE A 128 -10.65 -5.35 -7.84
C ILE A 128 -11.37 -4.32 -8.71
N TYR A 129 -10.78 -3.14 -8.86
CA TYR A 129 -11.34 -2.05 -9.66
C TYR A 129 -11.03 -2.25 -11.13
N ARG A 130 -9.77 -2.59 -11.47
CA ARG A 130 -9.35 -2.91 -12.84
C ARG A 130 -8.11 -3.82 -12.84
N THR A 131 -7.79 -4.33 -14.03
CA THR A 131 -6.51 -5.00 -14.28
C THR A 131 -5.62 -4.07 -15.08
N VAL A 132 -4.37 -3.91 -14.66
CA VAL A 132 -3.34 -3.13 -15.35
C VAL A 132 -2.35 -4.11 -15.95
N LEU A 133 -2.28 -4.15 -17.28
CA LEU A 133 -1.47 -5.11 -18.02
C LEU A 133 0.01 -4.76 -17.88
N GLU A 134 0.88 -5.77 -17.78
CA GLU A 134 2.34 -5.59 -17.85
C GLU A 134 2.87 -4.53 -16.84
N TYR A 135 2.20 -4.37 -15.70
CA TYR A 135 2.52 -3.31 -14.72
C TYR A 135 3.85 -3.56 -14.01
N TYR A 136 4.10 -4.81 -13.61
CA TYR A 136 5.35 -5.20 -12.97
C TYR A 136 6.32 -5.75 -14.01
N SER A 137 7.41 -5.03 -14.24
CA SER A 137 8.48 -5.51 -15.10
C SER A 137 9.23 -6.68 -14.47
N GLY A 138 9.56 -7.70 -15.26
CA GLY A 138 10.23 -8.90 -14.78
C GLY A 138 10.49 -9.93 -15.88
N ASP A 139 10.83 -11.16 -15.46
CA ASP A 139 10.92 -12.31 -16.37
C ASP A 139 10.03 -13.45 -15.84
N PRO A 140 8.77 -13.59 -16.33
CA PRO A 140 8.07 -12.71 -17.28
C PRO A 140 7.52 -11.43 -16.63
N ASP A 141 7.15 -10.45 -17.46
CA ASP A 141 6.33 -9.32 -17.02
C ASP A 141 4.99 -9.81 -16.44
N GLU A 142 4.47 -9.07 -15.47
CA GLU A 142 3.29 -9.47 -14.71
C GLU A 142 2.24 -8.36 -14.60
N ASP A 143 0.98 -8.72 -14.83
CA ASP A 143 -0.16 -7.84 -14.61
C ASP A 143 -0.35 -7.49 -13.12
N ALA A 144 -0.99 -6.35 -12.87
CA ALA A 144 -1.44 -5.94 -11.55
C ALA A 144 -2.96 -5.86 -11.47
N TYR A 145 -3.51 -6.14 -10.29
CA TYR A 145 -4.82 -5.62 -9.92
C TYR A 145 -4.67 -4.27 -9.25
N ASP A 146 -5.38 -3.28 -9.75
CA ASP A 146 -5.72 -2.05 -9.04
C ASP A 146 -6.90 -2.38 -8.13
N MET A 147 -6.66 -2.39 -6.82
CA MET A 147 -7.67 -2.68 -5.82
C MET A 147 -8.06 -1.41 -5.07
N ARG A 148 -9.37 -1.18 -4.90
CA ARG A 148 -9.90 0.03 -4.25
C ARG A 148 -10.81 -0.27 -3.09
N LYS A 149 -10.82 0.64 -2.11
CA LYS A 149 -11.79 0.69 -1.01
C LYS A 149 -12.29 2.12 -0.86
N ALA A 150 -13.61 2.30 -0.93
CA ALA A 150 -14.24 3.60 -0.75
C ALA A 150 -14.08 4.10 0.69
N CYS A 151 -13.69 5.36 0.83
CA CYS A 151 -13.69 6.10 2.09
C CYS A 151 -15.10 6.68 2.35
N SER A 152 -15.29 7.24 3.55
CA SER A 152 -16.57 7.80 3.99
C SER A 152 -17.09 8.93 3.10
N ARG A 153 -16.20 9.64 2.40
CA ARG A 153 -16.55 10.72 1.47
C ARG A 153 -17.26 10.22 0.20
N ASP A 154 -16.94 9.03 -0.30
CA ASP A 154 -17.58 8.45 -1.48
C ASP A 154 -18.88 7.71 -1.12
N VAL A 155 -19.89 8.48 -0.72
CA VAL A 155 -21.20 7.97 -0.26
C VAL A 155 -21.86 7.08 -1.31
N ASN A 156 -21.72 7.43 -2.60
CA ASN A 156 -22.33 6.72 -3.71
C ASN A 156 -21.46 5.56 -4.24
N LYS A 157 -20.26 5.36 -3.67
CA LYS A 157 -19.31 4.31 -4.05
C LYS A 157 -18.94 4.34 -5.53
N GLN A 158 -18.87 5.54 -6.12
CA GLN A 158 -18.56 5.72 -7.54
C GLN A 158 -17.12 5.30 -7.88
N SER A 159 -16.19 5.51 -6.95
CA SER A 159 -14.78 5.19 -7.13
C SER A 159 -14.44 3.70 -7.12
N VAL A 160 -15.40 2.85 -6.73
CA VAL A 160 -15.24 1.40 -6.58
C VAL A 160 -16.15 0.61 -7.53
N ILE A 161 -16.68 1.24 -8.57
CA ILE A 161 -17.39 0.56 -9.66
C ILE A 161 -16.33 -0.06 -10.59
N PRO A 162 -16.21 -1.40 -10.70
CA PRO A 162 -15.16 -2.01 -11.51
C PRO A 162 -15.22 -1.62 -12.98
N LEU A 163 -14.07 -1.40 -13.59
CA LEU A 163 -13.93 -1.26 -15.03
C LEU A 163 -13.97 -2.63 -15.71
N ILE A 164 -14.63 -2.69 -16.86
CA ILE A 164 -14.85 -3.93 -17.62
C ILE A 164 -13.60 -4.31 -18.43
N HIS A 165 -12.78 -3.33 -18.79
CA HIS A 165 -11.64 -3.52 -19.69
C HIS A 165 -10.31 -3.29 -18.95
N PRO A 166 -9.27 -4.08 -19.26
CA PRO A 166 -7.94 -3.83 -18.74
C PRO A 166 -7.35 -2.55 -19.35
N VAL A 167 -6.38 -1.97 -18.66
CA VAL A 167 -5.67 -0.75 -19.07
C VAL A 167 -4.16 -0.99 -19.09
N ARG A 168 -3.37 -0.13 -19.74
CA ARG A 168 -1.91 -0.16 -19.65
C ARG A 168 -1.41 0.80 -18.56
N PRO A 169 -0.16 0.67 -18.08
CA PRO A 169 0.38 1.54 -17.03
C PRO A 169 0.38 3.03 -17.41
N GLU A 170 0.55 3.36 -18.69
CA GLU A 170 0.45 4.73 -19.20
C GLU A 170 -0.96 5.35 -19.11
N ASP A 171 -1.99 4.54 -18.92
CA ASP A 171 -3.39 4.98 -18.75
C ASP A 171 -3.78 5.11 -17.26
N VAL A 172 -2.81 4.96 -16.36
CA VAL A 172 -2.98 5.01 -14.91
C VAL A 172 -2.38 6.32 -14.40
N ASP A 173 -3.22 7.36 -14.32
CA ASP A 173 -2.93 8.63 -13.66
C ASP A 173 -3.07 8.54 -12.12
#